data_AF-A0A956FNU4-F1
#
_entry.id   AF-A0A956FNU4-F1
#
_cell.length_a   1.000
_cell.length_b   1.000
_cell.length_c   1.000
_cell.angle_alpha   90.00
_cell.angle_beta   90.00
_cell.angle_gamma   90.00
#
_symmetry.space_group_name_H-M   'P 1'
#
loop_
_entity.id
_entity.type
_entity.pdbx_description
1 polymer ?
#
loop_
_entity_poly.entity_id
_entity_poly.type
_entity_poly.pdbx_seq_one_letter_code
_entity_poly.pdbx_strand_id
1 'polypeptide(L)'
;MALVDGQDFVYCPKTTYVGSAGVGDGCLIGTRTRLLMVPLRVDTAIWNQSVTTTTWRLGDEPIGTALAQILSASDLTVDALNATLESLDARIEATSLGKLDEAKRVRVRTGWFSRGIYHSAKEKGPGWSGYPLKGKPMAMAWFEFYRALPNFVS
;
A
#
# COMPACT_ATOMS: atom_id res chain seq x y z
N MET A 1 19.66 -7.11 -11.15
CA MET A 1 18.60 -8.08 -11.47
C MET A 1 17.30 -7.34 -11.21
N ALA A 2 16.34 -7.42 -12.13
CA ALA A 2 15.05 -6.74 -11.94
C ALA A 2 14.31 -7.34 -10.73
N LEU A 3 13.55 -6.51 -10.02
CA LEU A 3 12.69 -6.99 -8.95
C LEU A 3 11.58 -7.89 -9.50
N VAL A 4 11.19 -8.88 -8.71
CA VAL A 4 10.14 -9.86 -9.06
C VAL A 4 8.94 -9.68 -8.14
N ASP A 5 7.78 -9.36 -8.72
CA ASP A 5 6.50 -9.30 -8.00
C ASP A 5 6.13 -10.68 -7.43
N GLY A 6 5.66 -10.69 -6.18
CA GLY A 6 5.40 -11.88 -5.39
C GLY A 6 6.64 -12.50 -4.73
N GLN A 7 7.86 -12.02 -5.02
CA GLN A 7 9.10 -12.48 -4.38
C GLN A 7 9.78 -11.36 -3.60
N ASP A 8 10.10 -10.26 -4.28
CA ASP A 8 10.81 -9.10 -3.72
C ASP A 8 9.84 -8.04 -3.18
N PHE A 9 8.71 -7.85 -3.88
CA PHE A 9 7.64 -6.93 -3.51
C PHE A 9 6.27 -7.54 -3.86
N VAL A 10 5.20 -6.89 -3.40
CA VAL A 10 3.83 -7.11 -3.87
C VAL A 10 3.20 -5.79 -4.26
N TYR A 11 2.45 -5.79 -5.35
CA TYR A 11 1.81 -4.59 -5.86
C TYR A 11 0.32 -4.77 -6.10
N CYS A 12 -0.46 -3.81 -5.58
CA CYS A 12 -1.88 -3.67 -5.88
C CYS A 12 -2.09 -2.35 -6.65
N PRO A 13 -2.22 -2.40 -7.99
CA PRO A 13 -2.33 -1.20 -8.82
C PRO A 13 -3.62 -0.42 -8.58
N LYS A 14 -4.65 -1.08 -8.06
CA LYS A 14 -5.92 -0.44 -7.72
C LYS A 14 -6.53 -1.05 -6.47
N THR A 15 -6.69 -0.22 -5.45
CA THR A 15 -7.42 -0.52 -4.22
C THR A 15 -8.22 0.69 -3.75
N THR A 16 -9.04 0.51 -2.73
CA THR A 16 -9.70 1.63 -2.06
C THR A 16 -8.68 2.34 -1.19
N TYR A 17 -8.49 3.63 -1.42
CA TYR A 17 -7.77 4.49 -0.49
C TYR A 17 -8.71 4.92 0.64
N VAL A 18 -8.23 4.81 1.88
CA VAL A 18 -8.88 5.37 3.07
C VAL A 18 -7.78 6.03 3.89
N GLY A 19 -7.82 7.35 4.01
CA GLY A 19 -6.79 8.10 4.74
C GLY A 19 -7.18 9.54 5.02
N SER A 20 -6.21 10.38 5.34
CA SER A 20 -6.43 11.76 5.80
C SER A 20 -7.08 12.66 4.74
N ALA A 21 -6.85 12.41 3.45
CA ALA A 21 -7.48 13.16 2.37
C ALA A 21 -8.95 12.74 2.12
N GLY A 22 -9.39 11.60 2.65
CA GLY A 22 -10.73 11.05 2.44
C GLY A 22 -10.74 9.62 1.93
N VAL A 23 -11.72 9.30 1.09
CA VAL A 23 -11.91 7.96 0.50
C VAL A 23 -11.85 8.07 -1.02
N GLY A 24 -11.17 7.13 -1.67
CA GLY A 24 -11.06 7.14 -3.12
C GLY A 24 -10.35 5.92 -3.70
N ASP A 25 -9.71 6.12 -4.84
CA ASP A 25 -8.83 5.14 -5.48
C ASP A 25 -7.40 5.34 -5.00
N GLY A 26 -6.72 4.24 -4.68
CA GLY A 26 -5.31 4.21 -4.31
C GLY A 26 -4.58 3.06 -4.99
N CYS A 27 -3.26 3.03 -4.84
CA CYS A 27 -2.45 1.84 -5.05
C CYS A 27 -1.66 1.52 -3.78
N LEU A 28 -1.31 0.25 -3.63
CA LEU A 28 -0.58 -0.24 -2.47
C LEU A 28 0.64 -1.01 -2.93
N ILE A 29 1.81 -0.65 -2.42
CA ILE A 29 3.07 -1.34 -2.65
C ILE A 29 3.55 -1.90 -1.32
N GLY A 30 4.01 -3.15 -1.31
CA GLY A 30 4.53 -3.80 -0.13
C GLY A 30 5.88 -4.45 -0.39
N THR A 31 6.82 -4.22 0.52
CA THR A 31 8.05 -5.01 0.66
C THR A 31 7.98 -5.82 1.95
N ARG A 32 9.04 -6.54 2.29
CA ARG A 32 9.13 -7.27 3.57
C ARG A 32 9.10 -6.35 4.79
N THR A 33 9.53 -5.09 4.65
CA THR A 33 9.74 -4.16 5.75
C THR A 33 8.84 -2.92 5.70
N ARG A 34 8.21 -2.64 4.54
CA ARG A 34 7.42 -1.42 4.33
C ARG A 34 6.11 -1.72 3.57
N LEU A 35 5.11 -0.90 3.83
CA LEU A 35 3.84 -0.82 3.10
C LEU A 35 3.58 0.64 2.75
N LEU A 36 3.44 0.98 1.48
CA LEU A 36 3.09 2.33 1.07
C LEU A 36 1.74 2.33 0.37
N MET A 37 0.74 2.95 1.00
CA MET A 37 -0.51 3.32 0.35
C MET A 37 -0.36 4.72 -0.27
N VAL A 38 -0.64 4.81 -1.57
CA VAL A 38 -0.59 6.07 -2.31
C VAL A 38 -1.99 6.39 -2.85
N PRO A 39 -2.53 7.59 -2.58
CA PRO A 39 -3.78 8.01 -3.20
C PRO A 39 -3.56 8.28 -4.70
N LEU A 40 -4.45 7.76 -5.55
CA LEU A 40 -4.46 8.03 -6.99
C LEU A 40 -5.48 9.12 -7.31
N ARG A 41 -6.66 8.98 -6.69
CA ARG A 41 -7.79 9.90 -6.84
C ARG A 41 -8.60 9.88 -5.55
N VAL A 42 -8.90 11.06 -5.00
CA VAL A 42 -9.79 11.19 -3.84
C VAL A 42 -10.86 12.21 -4.18
N ASP A 43 -12.11 11.86 -3.88
CA ASP A 43 -13.25 12.74 -4.06
C ASP A 43 -13.70 13.23 -2.68
N THR A 44 -13.55 14.54 -2.43
CA THR A 44 -13.93 15.18 -1.17
C THR A 44 -15.21 15.98 -1.38
N ALA A 45 -16.29 15.56 -0.70
CA ALA A 45 -17.55 16.29 -0.70
C ALA A 45 -17.47 17.45 0.32
N ILE A 46 -17.48 18.68 -0.17
CA ILE A 46 -17.60 19.87 0.66
C ILE A 46 -19.09 20.23 0.72
N TRP A 47 -19.72 19.84 1.83
CA TRP A 47 -21.08 20.21 2.27
C TRP A 47 -22.06 20.64 1.16
N ASN A 48 -22.79 19.67 0.58
CA ASN A 48 -23.92 19.86 -0.33
C ASN A 48 -23.74 20.83 -1.52
N GLN A 49 -22.52 21.27 -1.84
CA GLN A 49 -22.28 22.31 -2.84
C GLN A 49 -21.22 21.93 -3.88
N SER A 50 -20.15 21.23 -3.48
CA SER A 50 -19.11 20.83 -4.44
C SER A 50 -18.43 19.51 -4.09
N VAL A 51 -18.08 18.75 -5.13
CA VAL A 51 -17.19 17.60 -5.04
C VAL A 51 -15.85 18.04 -5.62
N THR A 52 -14.80 18.03 -4.80
CA THR A 52 -13.43 18.27 -5.26
C THR A 52 -12.75 16.94 -5.54
N THR A 53 -12.28 16.74 -6.76
CA THR A 53 -11.48 15.58 -7.14
C THR A 53 -10.00 15.96 -7.13
N THR A 54 -9.23 15.32 -6.25
CA THR A 54 -7.77 15.48 -6.21
C THR A 54 -7.10 14.29 -6.90
N THR A 55 -6.12 14.55 -7.75
CA THR A 55 -5.29 13.53 -8.41
C THR A 55 -3.82 13.86 -8.24
N TRP A 56 -2.97 12.84 -8.07
CA TRP A 56 -1.55 13.02 -7.85
C TRP A 56 -0.72 12.65 -9.08
N ARG A 57 0.43 13.31 -9.23
CA ARG A 57 1.38 13.12 -10.33
C ARG A 57 2.80 13.06 -9.80
N LEU A 58 3.68 12.37 -10.52
CA LEU A 58 5.12 12.40 -10.30
C LEU A 58 5.78 12.99 -11.55
N GLY A 59 6.22 14.24 -11.46
CA GLY A 59 6.57 15.02 -12.65
C GLY A 59 5.35 15.20 -13.55
N ASP A 60 5.52 14.91 -14.85
CA ASP A 60 4.46 15.03 -15.84
C ASP A 60 3.60 13.77 -15.99
N GLU A 61 3.77 12.75 -15.14
CA GLU A 61 3.00 11.50 -15.23
C GLU A 61 1.98 11.31 -14.11
N PRO A 62 0.81 10.71 -14.38
CA PRO A 62 -0.09 10.22 -13.33
C PRO A 62 0.66 9.27 -12.40
N ILE A 63 0.47 9.45 -11.10
CA ILE A 63 1.27 8.75 -10.08
C ILE A 63 1.23 7.22 -10.21
N GLY A 64 0.08 6.64 -10.56
CA GLY A 64 -0.05 5.19 -10.75
C GLY A 64 0.81 4.65 -11.90
N THR A 65 0.90 5.40 -13.00
CA THR A 65 1.76 5.05 -14.14
C THR A 65 3.23 5.14 -13.76
N ALA A 66 3.63 6.24 -13.13
CA ALA A 66 5.00 6.45 -12.70
C ALA A 66 5.48 5.36 -11.73
N LEU A 67 4.63 4.93 -10.79
CA LEU A 67 4.96 3.84 -9.86
C LEU A 67 5.12 2.50 -10.58
N ALA A 68 4.26 2.20 -11.56
CA ALA A 68 4.41 0.99 -12.36
C ALA A 68 5.72 1.00 -13.18
N GLN A 69 6.14 2.15 -13.70
CA GLN A 69 7.42 2.29 -14.38
C GLN A 69 8.60 2.07 -13.42
N ILE A 70 8.58 2.69 -12.23
CA ILE A 70 9.61 2.48 -11.20
C ILE A 70 9.75 1.00 -10.85
N LEU A 71 8.62 0.30 -10.61
CA LEU A 71 8.63 -1.12 -10.24
C LEU A 71 9.10 -2.06 -11.37
N SER A 72 9.10 -1.60 -12.61
CA SER A 72 9.57 -2.36 -13.78
C SER A 72 11.01 -2.01 -14.19
N ALA A 73 11.66 -1.10 -13.47
CA ALA A 73 13.06 -0.74 -13.73
C ALA A 73 14.00 -1.93 -13.42
N SER A 74 14.85 -2.27 -14.38
CA SER A 74 15.70 -3.48 -14.32
C SER A 74 16.87 -3.41 -13.33
N ASP A 75 17.19 -2.21 -12.88
CA ASP A 75 18.30 -1.88 -11.99
C ASP A 75 17.85 -1.60 -10.54
N LEU A 76 16.55 -1.62 -10.27
CA LEU A 76 16.02 -1.36 -8.93
C LEU A 76 16.32 -2.54 -7.99
N THR A 77 16.91 -2.24 -6.83
CA THR A 77 17.14 -3.20 -5.74
C THR A 77 16.05 -3.07 -4.67
N VAL A 78 15.92 -4.05 -3.77
CA VAL A 78 14.94 -3.99 -2.67
C VAL A 78 15.22 -2.81 -1.73
N ASP A 79 16.49 -2.53 -1.44
CA ASP A 79 16.87 -1.39 -0.60
C ASP A 79 16.57 -0.05 -1.28
N ALA A 80 16.84 0.05 -2.58
CA ALA A 80 16.49 1.22 -3.38
C ALA A 80 14.97 1.41 -3.47
N LEU A 81 14.21 0.32 -3.57
CA LEU A 81 12.75 0.37 -3.51
C LEU A 81 12.28 0.88 -2.14
N ASN A 82 12.80 0.36 -1.03
CA ASN A 82 12.45 0.86 0.31
C ASN A 82 12.74 2.36 0.48
N ALA A 83 13.93 2.82 0.05
CA ALA A 83 14.28 4.23 0.06
C ALA A 83 13.35 5.07 -0.84
N THR A 84 12.94 4.51 -1.98
CA THR A 84 11.96 5.14 -2.87
C THR A 84 10.59 5.27 -2.21
N LEU A 85 10.12 4.23 -1.50
CA LEU A 85 8.85 4.28 -0.78
C LEU A 85 8.86 5.35 0.33
N GLU A 86 9.96 5.47 1.07
CA GLU A 86 10.13 6.52 2.09
C GLU A 86 10.18 7.92 1.46
N SER A 87 10.88 8.06 0.33
CA SER A 87 10.93 9.32 -0.41
C SER A 87 9.55 9.74 -0.94
N LEU A 88 8.77 8.78 -1.45
CA LEU A 88 7.42 9.02 -1.95
C LEU A 88 6.48 9.44 -0.81
N ASP A 89 6.57 8.79 0.36
CA ASP A 89 5.77 9.15 1.54
C ASP A 89 6.05 10.59 2.02
N ALA A 90 7.31 11.03 1.93
CA ALA A 90 7.68 12.40 2.28
C ALA A 90 7.25 13.46 1.26
N ARG A 91 7.01 13.07 0.00
CA ARG A 91 6.77 13.99 -1.13
C ARG A 91 5.31 14.07 -1.55
N ILE A 92 4.54 13.01 -1.36
CA ILE A 92 3.16 12.91 -1.80
C ILE A 92 2.27 13.07 -0.58
N GLU A 93 1.46 14.11 -0.58
CA GLU A 93 0.51 14.34 0.49
C GLU A 93 -0.47 13.16 0.63
N ALA A 94 -0.85 12.86 1.88
CA ALA A 94 -1.85 11.87 2.24
C ALA A 94 -1.49 10.41 1.90
N THR A 95 -0.23 10.11 1.60
CA THR A 95 0.27 8.73 1.67
C THR A 95 0.18 8.16 3.08
N SER A 96 0.26 6.84 3.17
CA SER A 96 0.43 6.16 4.44
C SER A 96 1.50 5.10 4.32
N LEU A 97 2.63 5.32 5.00
CA LEU A 97 3.70 4.36 5.15
C LEU A 97 3.54 3.53 6.45
N GLY A 98 3.37 2.23 6.29
CA GLY A 98 3.45 1.24 7.36
C GLY A 98 4.84 0.62 7.43
N LYS A 99 5.41 0.56 8.64
CA LYS A 99 6.71 -0.07 8.91
C LYS A 99 6.51 -1.47 9.51
N LEU A 100 6.71 -2.51 8.69
CA LEU A 100 6.42 -3.91 9.04
C LEU A 100 7.52 -4.56 9.90
N ASP A 101 8.74 -4.06 9.82
CA ASP A 101 9.86 -4.37 10.71
C ASP A 101 9.62 -3.89 12.14
N GLU A 102 8.92 -2.76 12.31
CA GLU A 102 8.49 -2.24 13.61
C GLU A 102 7.17 -2.87 14.10
N ALA A 103 6.43 -3.56 13.23
CA ALA A 103 5.17 -4.18 13.59
C ALA A 103 5.38 -5.43 14.47
N LYS A 104 4.56 -5.56 15.51
CA LYS A 104 4.52 -6.76 16.36
C LYS A 104 3.63 -7.85 15.80
N ARG A 105 2.67 -7.48 14.95
CA ARG A 105 1.75 -8.41 14.29
C ARG A 105 1.43 -7.93 12.88
N VAL A 106 1.41 -8.86 11.95
CA VAL A 106 0.97 -8.66 10.56
C VAL A 106 -0.08 -9.71 10.22
N ARG A 107 -1.18 -9.31 9.60
CA ARG A 107 -2.24 -10.23 9.17
C ARG A 107 -2.72 -9.84 7.78
N VAL A 108 -2.91 -10.83 6.91
CA VAL A 108 -3.62 -10.64 5.65
C VAL A 108 -4.95 -11.39 5.70
N ARG A 109 -6.05 -10.66 5.52
CA ARG A 109 -7.39 -11.26 5.40
C ARG A 109 -7.70 -11.51 3.93
N THR A 110 -8.19 -12.72 3.64
CA THR A 110 -8.53 -13.18 2.27
C THR A 110 -10.01 -13.60 2.14
N GLY A 111 -10.80 -13.38 3.19
CA GLY A 111 -12.17 -13.85 3.32
C GLY A 111 -13.18 -13.14 2.41
N TRP A 112 -14.44 -13.56 2.49
CA TRP A 112 -15.52 -13.00 1.68
C TRP A 112 -15.92 -11.58 2.12
N PHE A 113 -16.04 -11.38 3.43
CA PHE A 113 -16.52 -10.14 4.04
C PHE A 113 -15.43 -9.08 4.29
N SER A 114 -14.16 -9.48 4.29
CA SER A 114 -13.05 -8.57 4.57
C SER A 114 -11.79 -9.06 3.86
N ARG A 115 -11.15 -8.15 3.13
CA ARG A 115 -9.89 -8.37 2.41
C ARG A 115 -8.97 -7.17 2.61
N GLY A 116 -7.76 -7.44 3.07
CA GLY A 116 -6.82 -6.38 3.39
C GLY A 116 -5.58 -6.89 4.11
N ILE A 117 -4.54 -6.08 4.11
CA ILE A 117 -3.37 -6.26 4.95
C ILE A 117 -3.48 -5.35 6.17
N TYR A 118 -3.16 -5.90 7.33
CA TYR A 118 -3.27 -5.24 8.62
C TYR A 118 -1.96 -5.41 9.37
N HIS A 119 -1.51 -4.36 10.04
CA HIS A 119 -0.37 -4.41 10.95
C HIS A 119 -0.67 -3.72 12.28
N SER A 120 0.08 -4.08 13.32
CA SER A 120 -0.08 -3.51 14.65
C SER A 120 1.27 -3.44 15.36
N ALA A 121 1.56 -2.29 15.98
CA ALA A 121 2.71 -2.11 16.87
C ALA A 121 2.51 -2.74 18.26
N LYS A 122 1.30 -3.26 18.55
CA LYS A 122 0.99 -3.94 19.82
C LYS A 122 1.07 -5.44 19.68
N GLU A 123 1.51 -6.13 20.72
CA GLU A 123 1.58 -7.60 20.75
C GLU A 123 0.20 -8.26 20.87
N LYS A 124 -0.76 -7.60 21.55
CA LYS A 124 -2.12 -8.10 21.77
C LYS A 124 -3.14 -6.97 21.76
N GLY A 125 -4.42 -7.32 21.59
CA GLY A 125 -5.54 -6.38 21.66
C GLY A 125 -5.77 -5.53 20.39
N PRO A 126 -6.60 -4.48 20.49
CA PRO A 126 -6.96 -3.59 19.37
C PRO A 126 -5.81 -2.64 18.98
N GLY A 127 -5.91 -2.03 17.81
CA GLY A 127 -4.88 -1.11 17.26
C GLY A 127 -4.25 -1.65 15.98
N TRP A 128 -5.09 -2.05 15.03
CA TRP A 128 -4.68 -2.47 13.71
C TRP A 128 -4.78 -1.29 12.75
N SER A 129 -3.71 -1.03 12.01
CA SER A 129 -3.74 -0.20 10.81
C SER A 129 -3.99 -1.12 9.62
N GLY A 130 -4.96 -0.80 8.78
CA GLY A 130 -5.43 -1.68 7.71
C GLY A 130 -5.42 -0.99 6.35
N TYR A 131 -5.01 -1.74 5.34
CA TYR A 131 -5.06 -1.35 3.95
C TYR A 131 -5.96 -2.34 3.21
N PRO A 132 -7.10 -1.90 2.65
CA PRO A 132 -7.99 -2.80 1.95
C PRO A 132 -7.30 -3.32 0.68
N LEU A 133 -7.71 -4.52 0.26
CA LEU A 133 -7.24 -5.16 -0.97
C LEU A 133 -8.43 -5.51 -1.86
N LYS A 134 -8.29 -5.25 -3.17
CA LYS A 134 -9.36 -5.46 -4.14
C LYS A 134 -9.33 -6.88 -4.70
N GLY A 135 -10.32 -7.68 -4.30
CA GLY A 135 -10.54 -9.03 -4.84
C GLY A 135 -9.74 -10.13 -4.13
N LYS A 136 -10.22 -11.38 -4.28
CA LYS A 136 -9.62 -12.56 -3.64
C LYS A 136 -8.23 -12.91 -4.19
N PRO A 137 -7.97 -12.89 -5.52
CA PRO A 137 -6.65 -13.23 -6.04
C PRO A 137 -5.54 -12.32 -5.51
N MET A 138 -5.81 -11.01 -5.47
CA MET A 138 -4.89 -10.01 -4.90
C MET A 138 -4.64 -10.28 -3.41
N ALA A 139 -5.70 -10.48 -2.63
CA ALA A 139 -5.55 -10.79 -1.20
C ALA A 139 -4.74 -12.08 -0.96
N MET A 140 -4.90 -13.10 -1.81
CA MET A 140 -4.11 -14.33 -1.74
C MET A 140 -2.64 -14.10 -2.09
N ALA A 141 -2.33 -13.32 -3.13
CA ALA A 141 -0.94 -12.99 -3.47
C ALA A 141 -0.24 -12.29 -2.28
N TRP A 142 -0.92 -11.34 -1.65
CA TRP A 142 -0.42 -10.67 -0.45
C TRP A 142 -0.28 -11.61 0.75
N PHE A 143 -1.21 -12.54 0.94
CA PHE A 143 -1.12 -13.55 2.00
C PHE A 143 0.09 -14.45 1.79
N GLU A 144 0.28 -14.98 0.59
CA GLU A 144 1.40 -15.86 0.24
C GLU A 144 2.75 -15.15 0.39
N PHE A 145 2.81 -13.88 0.02
CA PHE A 145 3.99 -13.06 0.25
C PHE A 145 4.29 -12.92 1.74
N TYR A 146 3.32 -12.52 2.56
CA TYR A 146 3.58 -12.16 3.97
C TYR A 146 3.54 -13.31 4.98
N ARG A 147 2.99 -14.48 4.64
CA ARG A 147 2.84 -15.61 5.59
C ARG A 147 4.16 -16.11 6.19
N ALA A 148 5.29 -15.84 5.52
CA ALA A 148 6.61 -16.22 5.98
C ALA A 148 7.24 -15.21 6.97
N LEU A 149 6.60 -14.08 7.24
CA LEU A 149 7.12 -13.12 8.22
C LEU A 149 7.05 -13.70 9.64
N PRO A 150 8.07 -13.45 10.50
CA PRO A 150 8.09 -13.97 11.87
C PRO A 150 6.98 -13.40 12.76
N ASN A 151 6.47 -12.21 12.43
CA ASN A 151 5.37 -11.54 13.11
C ASN A 151 4.01 -11.77 12.42
N PHE A 152 3.92 -12.68 11.45
CA PHE A 152 2.66 -13.00 10.80
C PHE A 152 1.71 -13.75 11.75
N VAL A 153 0.45 -13.34 11.78
CA VAL A 153 -0.62 -14.00 12.54
C VAL A 153 -1.77 -14.35 11.62
N SER A 154 -2.16 -15.63 11.64
CA SER A 154 -3.33 -16.16 10.92
C SER A 154 -4.63 -15.51 11.38
#